data_AF-A0A1I7EAT6-F1
#
_entry.id   AF-A0A1I7EAT6-F1
#
_cell.length_a   1.000
_cell.length_b   1.000
_cell.length_c   1.000
_cell.angle_alpha   90.00
_cell.angle_beta   90.00
_cell.angle_gamma   90.00
#
_symmetry.space_group_name_H-M   'P 1'
#
loop_
_entity.id
_entity.type
_entity.pdbx_description
1 polymer ?
#
loop_
_entity_poly.entity_id
_entity_poly.type
_entity_poly.pdbx_seq_one_letter_code
_entity_poly.pdbx_strand_id
1 'polypeptide(L)'
;MNYVLGTLSVTYSPQEGLDKQVGFIWAPTLTILPLVALPAFIFFISNLNTYWRRVGRSKCISDRAVSINSKSNAAWNARVNDFSFSFWAIVLFSFLFVFGFQWAGIYLPAYLSGDANGVQIDRYLVALERPDIISIPQAMILSAVGYIYTASYIAIFMLGLLFSLIITLDYEDICTTSDLESVEIDRSQLRREGQKIVWAVFRVVVVALWLAMLVKLQITYLQTDSKDFVTWIRTDAAIVLGASVPPNGWLENSSISHFTTFMMMVVTVTIFVVCVMKMNGIFTRLALYDNDYPFARDKPAITSMFLVIVLLSVNLVLVGRLNGFSLVLAASAVASVYVLAGPKLRTF
;
A
#
# COMPACT_ATOMS: atom_id res chain seq x y z
N MET A 1 19.54 -17.27 3.53
CA MET A 1 20.01 -16.53 4.72
C MET A 1 19.29 -16.96 5.98
N ASN A 2 17.94 -16.83 6.09
CA ASN A 2 17.22 -17.18 7.34
C ASN A 2 17.36 -18.64 7.79
N TYR A 3 17.36 -19.63 6.88
CA TYR A 3 17.61 -21.03 7.23
C TYR A 3 19.03 -21.26 7.76
N VAL A 4 20.02 -20.59 7.15
CA VAL A 4 21.44 -20.71 7.51
C VAL A 4 21.75 -20.04 8.85
N LEU A 5 21.06 -18.94 9.17
CA LEU A 5 21.25 -18.17 10.41
C LEU A 5 20.31 -18.61 11.55
N GLY A 6 19.56 -19.70 11.39
CA GLY A 6 18.63 -20.20 12.42
C GLY A 6 17.36 -19.34 12.62
N THR A 7 17.16 -18.26 11.87
CA THR A 7 16.04 -17.31 12.04
C THR A 7 14.76 -17.69 11.30
N LEU A 8 14.70 -18.88 10.69
CA LEU A 8 13.55 -19.34 9.92
C LEU A 8 12.28 -19.48 10.79
N SER A 9 12.40 -20.18 11.91
CA SER A 9 11.32 -20.39 12.88
C SER A 9 11.89 -20.23 14.28
N VAL A 10 11.76 -19.02 14.83
CA VAL A 10 12.28 -18.66 16.14
C VAL A 10 11.12 -18.30 17.06
N THR A 11 11.24 -18.74 18.30
CA THR A 11 10.41 -18.30 19.41
C THR A 11 11.27 -17.66 20.50
N TYR A 12 10.68 -16.75 21.26
CA TYR A 12 11.28 -16.18 22.46
C TYR A 12 10.20 -16.03 23.54
N SER A 13 10.63 -15.89 24.79
CA SER A 13 9.70 -15.87 25.93
C SER A 13 9.65 -14.49 26.57
N PRO A 14 8.77 -13.57 26.11
CA PRO A 14 8.67 -12.22 26.68
C PRO A 14 8.15 -12.22 28.13
N GLN A 15 7.46 -13.27 28.53
CA GLN A 15 6.95 -13.51 29.88
C GLN A 15 7.05 -15.01 30.19
N GLU A 16 7.09 -15.36 31.48
CA GLU A 16 7.15 -16.75 31.91
C GLU A 16 5.95 -17.55 31.37
N GLY A 17 6.22 -18.67 30.69
CA GLY A 17 5.19 -19.53 30.11
C GLY A 17 4.65 -19.13 28.72
N LEU A 18 5.11 -18.02 28.14
CA LEU A 18 4.71 -17.58 26.80
C LEU A 18 5.84 -17.78 25.79
N ASP A 19 5.73 -18.73 24.86
CA ASP A 19 6.71 -18.91 23.77
C ASP A 19 6.24 -18.27 22.45
N LYS A 20 6.51 -16.98 22.29
CA LYS A 20 6.01 -16.16 21.18
C LYS A 20 6.79 -16.39 19.89
N GLN A 21 6.07 -16.60 18.78
CA GLN A 21 6.65 -16.82 17.44
C GLN A 21 7.02 -15.50 16.75
N VAL A 22 8.31 -15.36 16.38
CA VAL A 22 8.83 -14.17 15.69
C VAL A 22 9.67 -14.48 14.45
N GLY A 23 9.93 -15.76 14.16
CA GLY A 23 10.71 -16.20 12.99
C GLY A 23 10.13 -15.79 11.63
N PHE A 24 10.96 -15.92 10.59
CA PHE A 24 10.63 -15.55 9.20
C PHE A 24 9.26 -16.05 8.73
N ILE A 25 8.95 -17.33 8.93
CA ILE A 25 7.75 -17.96 8.38
C ILE A 25 6.45 -17.47 9.05
N TRP A 26 6.58 -16.90 10.26
CA TRP A 26 5.46 -16.45 11.08
C TRP A 26 5.08 -14.99 10.81
N ALA A 27 5.88 -14.26 10.04
CA ALA A 27 5.67 -12.85 9.76
C ALA A 27 5.02 -12.64 8.39
N PRO A 28 3.75 -12.16 8.31
CA PRO A 28 3.07 -11.89 7.04
C PRO A 28 3.79 -10.87 6.17
N THR A 29 4.54 -9.94 6.77
CA THR A 29 5.37 -8.96 6.08
C THR A 29 6.55 -9.56 5.32
N LEU A 30 6.86 -10.83 5.56
CA LEU A 30 8.03 -11.53 5.04
C LEU A 30 7.66 -12.75 4.19
N THR A 31 6.40 -13.17 4.27
CA THR A 31 5.83 -14.25 3.46
C THR A 31 4.81 -13.67 2.47
N ILE A 32 3.67 -13.20 2.96
CA ILE A 32 2.53 -12.76 2.15
C ILE A 32 2.85 -11.45 1.40
N LEU A 33 3.45 -10.48 2.08
CA LEU A 33 3.77 -9.17 1.50
C LEU A 33 4.71 -9.30 0.28
N PRO A 34 5.90 -9.93 0.37
CA PRO A 34 6.77 -10.10 -0.79
C PRO A 34 6.22 -11.03 -1.86
N LEU A 35 5.48 -12.08 -1.50
CA LEU A 35 5.08 -13.11 -2.45
C LEU A 35 3.82 -12.75 -3.22
N VAL A 36 2.90 -12.02 -2.60
CA VAL A 36 1.55 -11.77 -3.15
C VAL A 36 1.29 -10.27 -3.29
N ALA A 37 1.34 -9.52 -2.18
CA ALA A 37 0.84 -8.15 -2.17
C ALA A 37 1.73 -7.19 -2.98
N LEU A 38 3.06 -7.27 -2.83
CA LEU A 38 4.00 -6.41 -3.54
C LEU A 38 4.01 -6.71 -5.06
N PRO A 39 4.08 -7.97 -5.52
CA PRO A 39 3.92 -8.30 -6.93
C PRO A 39 2.58 -7.84 -7.52
N ALA A 40 1.48 -8.00 -6.79
CA ALA A 40 0.17 -7.51 -7.22
C ALA A 40 0.16 -5.99 -7.36
N PHE A 41 0.76 -5.26 -6.42
CA PHE A 41 0.88 -3.81 -6.49
C PHE A 41 1.65 -3.35 -7.72
N ILE A 42 2.84 -3.94 -7.93
CA ILE A 42 3.69 -3.66 -9.10
C ILE A 42 2.94 -3.99 -10.39
N PHE A 43 2.20 -5.09 -10.44
CA PHE A 43 1.40 -5.48 -11.59
C PHE A 43 0.34 -4.42 -11.95
N PHE A 44 -0.45 -3.96 -10.97
CA PHE A 44 -1.49 -2.96 -11.23
C PHE A 44 -0.92 -1.62 -11.66
N ILE A 45 0.16 -1.15 -11.02
CA ILE A 45 0.88 0.07 -11.40
C ILE A 45 1.45 -0.05 -12.82
N SER A 46 2.14 -1.14 -13.11
CA SER A 46 2.76 -1.39 -14.40
C SER A 46 1.72 -1.46 -15.52
N ASN A 47 0.58 -2.11 -15.25
CA ASN A 47 -0.52 -2.21 -16.20
C ASN A 47 -1.15 -0.83 -16.47
N LEU A 48 -1.41 -0.03 -15.43
CA LEU A 48 -1.92 1.34 -15.56
C LEU A 48 -0.95 2.21 -16.34
N ASN A 49 0.33 2.22 -15.97
CA ASN A 49 1.36 3.02 -16.64
C ASN A 49 1.56 2.60 -18.10
N THR A 50 1.63 1.30 -18.37
CA THR A 50 1.78 0.78 -19.73
C THR A 50 0.55 1.09 -20.58
N TYR A 51 -0.65 0.95 -20.01
CA TYR A 51 -1.91 1.29 -20.68
C TYR A 51 -1.94 2.76 -21.06
N TRP A 52 -1.69 3.65 -20.09
CA TRP A 52 -1.73 5.08 -20.32
C TRP A 52 -0.71 5.50 -21.38
N ARG A 53 0.56 5.12 -21.20
CA ARG A 53 1.65 5.46 -22.13
C ARG A 53 1.39 4.99 -23.56
N ARG A 54 0.87 3.76 -23.75
CA ARG A 54 0.76 3.15 -25.09
C ARG A 54 -0.57 3.34 -25.79
N VAL A 55 -1.66 3.50 -25.03
CA VAL A 55 -3.02 3.44 -25.58
C VAL A 55 -3.90 4.55 -25.05
N GLY A 56 -3.99 4.72 -23.73
CA GLY A 56 -4.94 5.66 -23.13
C GLY A 56 -4.65 7.11 -23.53
N ARG A 57 -3.38 7.50 -23.50
CA ARG A 57 -2.94 8.87 -23.80
C ARG A 57 -3.19 9.26 -25.26
N SER A 58 -2.85 8.39 -26.22
CA SER A 58 -3.07 8.68 -27.65
C SER A 58 -4.55 8.78 -28.01
N LYS A 59 -5.40 8.01 -27.32
CA LYS A 59 -6.86 8.10 -27.47
C LYS A 59 -7.46 9.41 -26.97
N CYS A 60 -6.73 10.16 -26.15
CA CYS A 60 -7.18 11.45 -25.63
C CYS A 60 -6.62 12.64 -26.42
N ILE A 61 -5.84 12.41 -27.48
CA ILE A 61 -5.20 13.46 -28.31
C ILE A 61 -5.72 13.32 -29.74
N SER A 62 -6.04 14.44 -30.42
CA SER A 62 -6.63 14.40 -31.76
C SER A 62 -5.67 13.94 -32.87
N ASP A 63 -6.24 13.32 -33.91
CA ASP A 63 -5.52 12.75 -35.06
C ASP A 63 -4.76 13.79 -35.92
N ARG A 64 -4.97 15.11 -35.74
CA ARG A 64 -4.19 16.13 -36.49
C ARG A 64 -2.73 16.25 -36.06
N ALA A 65 -2.35 15.68 -34.92
CA ALA A 65 -0.96 15.65 -34.44
C ALA A 65 -0.19 14.42 -34.98
N VAL A 66 -0.29 14.14 -36.29
CA VAL A 66 0.33 12.99 -36.98
C VAL A 66 1.87 13.02 -36.92
N SER A 67 2.42 12.54 -35.81
CA SER A 67 3.71 11.83 -35.74
C SER A 67 3.73 10.97 -34.46
N ILE A 68 2.72 10.11 -34.33
CA ILE A 68 2.00 9.84 -33.06
C ILE A 68 2.71 8.90 -32.07
N ASN A 69 3.65 8.04 -32.48
CA ASN A 69 4.29 7.11 -31.53
C ASN A 69 5.59 7.62 -30.89
N SER A 70 6.43 8.36 -31.62
CA SER A 70 7.68 8.90 -31.06
C SER A 70 7.42 10.15 -30.23
N LYS A 71 6.54 11.07 -30.69
CA LYS A 71 6.17 12.28 -29.93
C LYS A 71 5.31 11.99 -28.70
N SER A 72 4.41 11.00 -28.73
CA SER A 72 3.61 10.66 -27.54
C SER A 72 4.47 10.07 -26.41
N ASN A 73 5.39 9.17 -26.73
CA ASN A 73 6.32 8.64 -25.73
C ASN A 73 7.29 9.72 -25.22
N ALA A 74 7.78 10.61 -26.09
CA ALA A 74 8.63 11.72 -25.68
C ALA A 74 7.89 12.69 -24.75
N ALA A 75 6.63 13.03 -25.05
CA ALA A 75 5.83 13.91 -24.22
C ALA A 75 5.43 13.26 -22.88
N TRP A 76 5.14 11.95 -22.85
CA TRP A 76 4.99 11.22 -21.60
C TRP A 76 6.27 11.25 -20.75
N ASN A 77 7.43 10.99 -21.35
CA ASN A 77 8.70 11.03 -20.63
C ASN A 77 9.02 12.44 -20.10
N ALA A 78 8.73 13.49 -20.87
CA ALA A 78 8.84 14.87 -20.42
C ALA A 78 7.94 15.12 -19.21
N ARG A 79 6.68 14.67 -19.27
CA ARG A 79 5.75 14.79 -18.14
C ARG A 79 6.23 14.05 -16.90
N VAL A 80 6.79 12.85 -17.03
CA VAL A 80 7.39 12.14 -15.89
C VAL A 80 8.61 12.90 -15.35
N ASN A 81 9.40 13.51 -16.23
CA ASN A 81 10.59 14.28 -15.85
C ASN A 81 10.26 15.55 -15.06
N ASP A 82 9.09 16.16 -15.28
CA ASP A 82 8.61 17.30 -14.47
C ASP A 82 8.48 16.94 -12.98
N PHE A 83 8.30 15.64 -12.68
CA PHE A 83 8.22 15.13 -11.30
C PHE A 83 9.56 14.58 -10.80
N SER A 84 10.69 14.79 -11.49
CA SER A 84 12.02 14.28 -11.11
C SER A 84 12.38 14.59 -9.66
N PHE A 85 12.08 15.81 -9.20
CA PHE A 85 12.27 16.18 -7.79
C PHE A 85 11.47 15.26 -6.84
N SER A 86 10.21 14.97 -7.16
CA SER A 86 9.37 14.07 -6.35
C SER A 86 9.91 12.64 -6.34
N PHE A 87 10.42 12.14 -7.47
CA PHE A 87 11.08 10.83 -7.54
C PHE A 87 12.29 10.77 -6.60
N TRP A 88 13.19 11.75 -6.68
CA TRP A 88 14.37 11.82 -5.81
C TRP A 88 13.99 11.99 -4.34
N ALA A 89 13.02 12.86 -4.04
CA ALA A 89 12.52 13.06 -2.69
C ALA A 89 11.97 11.76 -2.08
N ILE A 90 11.20 10.97 -2.84
CA ILE A 90 10.68 9.68 -2.37
C ILE A 90 11.80 8.68 -2.08
N VAL A 91 12.78 8.56 -2.99
CA VAL A 91 13.91 7.64 -2.79
C VAL A 91 14.72 8.06 -1.57
N LEU A 92 15.10 9.33 -1.47
CA LEU A 92 15.85 9.86 -0.34
C LEU A 92 15.08 9.71 0.96
N PHE A 93 13.79 10.05 1.00
CA PHE A 93 12.94 9.85 2.17
C PHE A 93 12.93 8.38 2.60
N SER A 94 12.72 7.46 1.65
CA SER A 94 12.65 6.03 1.96
C SER A 94 13.96 5.52 2.55
N PHE A 95 15.11 5.86 1.97
CA PHE A 95 16.40 5.37 2.48
C PHE A 95 16.90 6.13 3.71
N LEU A 96 16.73 7.45 3.80
CA LEU A 96 17.18 8.22 4.97
C LEU A 96 16.28 7.99 6.18
N PHE A 97 14.97 7.92 6.00
CA PHE A 97 14.04 7.76 7.11
C PHE A 97 13.82 6.30 7.47
N VAL A 98 13.49 5.43 6.52
CA VAL A 98 13.22 4.02 6.85
C VAL A 98 14.52 3.29 7.18
N PHE A 99 15.56 3.40 6.36
CA PHE A 99 16.84 2.76 6.67
C PHE A 99 17.66 3.58 7.66
N GLY A 100 17.99 4.85 7.35
CA GLY A 100 18.83 5.67 8.22
C GLY A 100 18.25 5.85 9.62
N PHE A 101 17.06 6.44 9.74
CA PHE A 101 16.49 6.75 11.05
C PHE A 101 16.01 5.50 11.80
N GLN A 102 15.27 4.59 11.18
CA GLN A 102 14.75 3.43 11.93
C GLN A 102 15.81 2.37 12.21
N TRP A 103 16.68 2.02 11.25
CA TRP A 103 17.72 1.04 11.54
C TRP A 103 18.87 1.64 12.34
N ALA A 104 19.49 2.73 11.86
CA ALA A 104 20.67 3.29 12.53
C ALA A 104 20.31 4.05 13.81
N GLY A 105 19.10 4.61 13.91
CA GLY A 105 18.65 5.38 15.08
C GLY A 105 17.93 4.56 16.16
N ILE A 106 17.41 3.36 15.85
CA ILE A 106 16.67 2.54 16.81
C ILE A 106 17.33 1.18 17.00
N TYR A 107 17.51 0.40 15.93
CA TYR A 107 18.00 -0.98 16.03
C TYR A 107 19.48 -1.03 16.37
N LEU A 108 20.30 -0.18 15.75
CA LEU A 108 21.73 -0.15 16.02
C LEU A 108 22.04 0.22 17.49
N PRO A 109 21.42 1.26 18.10
CA PRO A 109 21.55 1.51 19.54
C PRO A 109 21.09 0.35 20.42
N ALA A 110 20.02 -0.35 20.07
CA ALA A 110 19.57 -1.52 20.82
C ALA A 110 20.63 -2.64 20.83
N TYR A 111 21.25 -2.92 19.68
CA TYR A 111 22.35 -3.88 19.61
C TYR A 111 23.60 -3.44 20.38
N LEU A 112 23.95 -2.15 20.35
CA LEU A 112 25.13 -1.62 21.03
C LEU A 112 24.98 -1.55 22.55
N SER A 113 23.77 -1.28 23.04
CA SER A 113 23.45 -1.29 24.48
C SER A 113 23.21 -2.69 25.03
N GLY A 114 22.86 -3.64 24.18
CA GLY A 114 22.47 -5.00 24.60
C GLY A 114 21.06 -5.07 25.18
N ASP A 115 20.29 -3.98 25.09
CA ASP A 115 18.92 -3.86 25.59
C ASP A 115 18.01 -3.36 24.46
N ALA A 116 16.83 -3.97 24.32
CA ALA A 116 15.82 -3.54 23.37
C ALA A 116 15.23 -2.17 23.71
N ASN A 117 15.40 -1.64 24.94
CA ASN A 117 14.95 -0.32 25.37
C ASN A 117 13.45 -0.09 25.07
N GLY A 118 12.61 -1.10 25.30
CA GLY A 118 11.17 -1.06 25.03
C GLY A 118 10.79 -1.11 23.54
N VAL A 119 11.75 -1.34 22.63
CA VAL A 119 11.48 -1.65 21.23
C VAL A 119 10.97 -3.08 21.13
N GLN A 120 9.91 -3.25 20.35
CA GLN A 120 9.28 -4.53 20.11
C GLN A 120 10.27 -5.57 19.53
N ILE A 121 10.36 -6.74 20.19
CA ILE A 121 11.20 -7.84 19.73
C ILE A 121 10.58 -8.50 18.50
N ASP A 122 11.27 -8.36 17.38
CA ASP A 122 11.00 -9.06 16.13
C ASP A 122 12.12 -10.07 15.82
N ARG A 123 12.08 -10.67 14.62
CA ARG A 123 13.11 -11.63 14.19
C ARG A 123 14.54 -11.09 14.22
N TYR A 124 14.71 -9.78 14.13
CA TYR A 124 16.00 -9.14 14.05
C TYR A 124 16.54 -8.87 15.45
N LEU A 125 15.68 -8.38 16.36
CA LEU A 125 16.07 -8.09 17.74
C LEU A 125 16.08 -9.32 18.65
N VAL A 126 15.57 -10.47 18.19
CA VAL A 126 15.58 -11.71 18.97
C VAL A 126 16.97 -12.13 19.46
N ALA A 127 18.05 -11.68 18.82
CA ALA A 127 19.42 -11.91 19.25
C ALA A 127 19.75 -11.34 20.64
N LEU A 128 19.00 -10.32 21.10
CA LEU A 128 19.16 -9.72 22.42
C LEU A 128 18.63 -10.64 23.53
N GLU A 129 17.57 -11.39 23.24
CA GLU A 129 16.94 -12.33 24.18
C GLU A 129 17.46 -13.77 24.02
N ARG A 130 17.82 -14.14 22.79
CA ARG A 130 18.25 -15.49 22.39
C ARG A 130 19.55 -15.46 21.58
N PRO A 131 20.67 -15.03 22.19
CA PRO A 131 21.97 -14.98 21.52
C PRO A 131 22.50 -16.38 21.17
N ASP A 132 21.92 -17.45 21.74
CA ASP A 132 22.21 -18.85 21.42
C ASP A 132 21.78 -19.25 19.99
N ILE A 133 20.80 -18.55 19.41
CA ILE A 133 20.28 -18.84 18.07
C ILE A 133 21.06 -18.07 17.00
N ILE A 134 21.24 -16.76 17.22
CA ILE A 134 21.94 -15.86 16.30
C ILE A 134 22.74 -14.85 17.10
N SER A 135 24.01 -14.67 16.74
CA SER A 135 24.86 -13.71 17.44
C SER A 135 24.47 -12.27 17.09
N ILE A 136 24.70 -11.33 18.02
CA ILE A 136 24.40 -9.91 17.83
C ILE A 136 25.02 -9.35 16.53
N PRO A 137 26.29 -9.60 16.17
CA PRO A 137 26.85 -9.10 14.91
C PRO A 137 26.15 -9.67 13.67
N GLN A 138 25.76 -10.94 13.69
CA GLN A 138 25.02 -11.56 12.59
C GLN A 138 23.61 -10.96 12.47
N ALA A 139 22.94 -10.71 13.59
CA ALA A 139 21.63 -10.09 13.64
C ALA A 139 21.66 -8.62 13.18
N MET A 140 22.72 -7.87 13.53
CA MET A 140 22.97 -6.52 13.04
C MET A 140 23.05 -6.47 11.50
N ILE A 141 23.80 -7.39 10.89
CA ILE A 141 23.91 -7.46 9.42
C ILE A 141 22.57 -7.86 8.79
N LEU A 142 21.90 -8.88 9.37
CA LEU A 142 20.61 -9.36 8.88
C LEU A 142 19.52 -8.27 8.96
N SER A 143 19.52 -7.49 10.03
CA SER A 143 18.59 -6.37 10.22
C SER A 143 18.89 -5.23 9.27
N ALA A 144 20.16 -4.90 9.02
CA ALA A 144 20.54 -3.87 8.06
C ALA A 144 20.01 -4.18 6.65
N VAL A 145 20.24 -5.41 6.17
CA VAL A 145 19.70 -5.90 4.89
C VAL A 145 18.16 -5.86 4.90
N GLY A 146 17.57 -6.24 6.03
CA GLY A 146 16.14 -6.16 6.28
C GLY A 146 15.52 -4.78 6.11
N TYR A 147 16.17 -3.77 6.67
CA TYR A 147 15.72 -2.39 6.60
C TYR A 147 16.00 -1.75 5.23
N ILE A 148 17.07 -2.16 4.52
CA ILE A 148 17.26 -1.79 3.11
C ILE A 148 16.13 -2.35 2.25
N TYR A 149 15.76 -3.62 2.47
CA TYR A 149 14.61 -4.23 1.82
C TYR A 149 13.32 -3.47 2.14
N THR A 150 13.16 -3.06 3.40
CA THR A 150 12.00 -2.29 3.88
C THR A 150 11.92 -0.92 3.19
N ALA A 151 13.02 -0.18 3.18
CA ALA A 151 13.12 1.10 2.47
C ALA A 151 12.80 0.93 0.97
N SER A 152 13.26 -0.15 0.36
CA SER A 152 13.05 -0.42 -1.07
C SER A 152 11.58 -0.67 -1.42
N TYR A 153 10.85 -1.48 -0.64
CA TYR A 153 9.43 -1.68 -0.91
C TYR A 153 8.58 -0.45 -0.58
N ILE A 154 8.96 0.35 0.44
CA ILE A 154 8.31 1.65 0.72
C ILE A 154 8.55 2.63 -0.43
N ALA A 155 9.76 2.66 -0.99
CA ALA A 155 10.05 3.47 -2.18
C ALA A 155 9.17 3.02 -3.36
N ILE A 156 9.11 1.72 -3.67
CA ILE A 156 8.24 1.18 -4.73
C ILE A 156 6.78 1.57 -4.51
N PHE A 157 6.30 1.44 -3.27
CA PHE A 157 4.94 1.84 -2.87
C PHE A 157 4.66 3.32 -3.19
N MET A 158 5.51 4.23 -2.69
CA MET A 158 5.36 5.67 -2.89
C MET A 158 5.49 6.07 -4.37
N LEU A 159 6.44 5.46 -5.08
CA LEU A 159 6.64 5.68 -6.52
C LEU A 159 5.42 5.22 -7.35
N GLY A 160 4.81 4.09 -7.00
CA GLY A 160 3.58 3.63 -7.65
C GLY A 160 2.42 4.61 -7.44
N LEU A 161 2.25 5.11 -6.23
CA LEU A 161 1.25 6.14 -5.93
C LEU A 161 1.53 7.44 -6.71
N LEU A 162 2.80 7.86 -6.82
CA LEU A 162 3.20 9.00 -7.64
C LEU A 162 2.86 8.79 -9.12
N PHE A 163 3.13 7.62 -9.70
CA PHE A 163 2.73 7.35 -11.09
C PHE A 163 1.22 7.45 -11.30
N SER A 164 0.43 6.98 -10.33
CA SER A 164 -1.04 7.09 -10.38
C SER A 164 -1.49 8.56 -10.38
N LEU A 165 -0.82 9.41 -9.60
CA LEU A 165 -1.04 10.85 -9.60
C LEU A 165 -0.63 11.49 -10.92
N ILE A 166 0.56 11.20 -11.45
CA ILE A 166 1.06 11.76 -12.71
C ILE A 166 0.08 11.45 -13.85
N ILE A 167 -0.42 10.21 -13.94
CA ILE A 167 -1.40 9.81 -14.96
C ILE A 167 -2.71 10.59 -14.82
N THR A 168 -3.20 10.76 -13.59
CA THR A 168 -4.40 11.55 -13.31
C THR A 168 -4.22 12.99 -13.77
N LEU A 169 -3.07 13.60 -13.45
CA LEU A 169 -2.77 14.99 -13.81
C LEU A 169 -2.48 15.17 -15.30
N ASP A 170 -1.85 14.19 -15.96
CA ASP A 170 -1.64 14.20 -17.41
C ASP A 170 -2.97 14.12 -18.15
N TYR A 171 -3.89 13.25 -17.70
CA TYR A 171 -5.25 13.19 -18.23
C TYR A 171 -6.00 14.52 -18.06
N GLU A 172 -5.95 15.12 -16.87
CA GLU A 172 -6.58 16.43 -16.61
C GLU A 172 -6.05 17.53 -17.53
N ASP A 173 -4.72 17.58 -17.71
CA ASP A 173 -4.03 18.56 -18.53
C ASP A 173 -4.40 18.43 -20.01
N ILE A 174 -4.44 17.20 -20.53
CA ILE A 174 -4.88 16.90 -21.90
C ILE A 174 -6.33 17.33 -22.11
N CYS A 175 -7.23 17.00 -21.17
CA CYS A 175 -8.64 17.38 -21.27
C CYS A 175 -8.81 18.91 -21.27
N THR A 176 -8.10 19.60 -20.37
CA THR A 176 -8.22 21.05 -20.21
C THR A 176 -7.65 21.80 -21.40
N THR A 177 -6.50 21.36 -21.93
CA THR A 177 -5.89 21.97 -23.11
C THR A 177 -6.75 21.78 -24.35
N SER A 178 -7.31 20.58 -24.53
CA SER A 178 -8.18 20.29 -25.68
C SER A 178 -9.46 21.14 -25.68
N ASP A 179 -10.02 21.42 -24.51
CA ASP A 179 -11.18 22.31 -24.32
C ASP A 179 -10.83 23.76 -24.68
N LEU A 180 -9.67 24.25 -24.22
CA LEU A 180 -9.17 25.59 -24.53
C LEU A 180 -8.87 25.78 -26.03
N GLU A 181 -8.33 24.75 -26.68
CA GLU A 181 -7.96 24.78 -28.10
C GLU A 181 -9.14 24.45 -29.04
N SER A 182 -10.34 24.20 -28.51
CA SER A 182 -11.54 23.83 -29.28
C SER A 182 -11.33 22.64 -30.22
N VAL A 183 -10.46 21.70 -29.82
CA VAL A 183 -10.12 20.54 -30.65
C VAL A 183 -11.29 19.56 -30.67
N GLU A 184 -11.72 19.14 -31.86
CA GLU A 184 -12.72 18.08 -32.02
C GLU A 184 -12.13 16.74 -31.56
N ILE A 185 -12.36 16.40 -30.28
CA ILE A 185 -12.05 15.10 -29.69
C ILE A 185 -13.36 14.41 -29.34
N ASP A 186 -13.45 13.11 -29.60
CA ASP A 186 -14.59 12.29 -29.18
C ASP A 186 -14.70 12.30 -27.63
N ARG A 187 -15.71 13.02 -27.13
CA ARG A 187 -15.99 13.18 -25.69
C ARG A 187 -16.37 11.86 -25.03
N SER A 188 -17.03 10.96 -25.76
CA SER A 188 -17.40 9.64 -25.26
C SER A 188 -16.17 8.78 -25.01
N GLN A 189 -15.19 8.87 -25.92
CA GLN A 189 -13.88 8.24 -25.78
C GLN A 189 -13.10 8.84 -24.60
N LEU A 190 -13.04 10.16 -24.48
CA LEU A 190 -12.35 10.83 -23.36
C LEU A 190 -12.90 10.39 -22.01
N ARG A 191 -14.23 10.33 -21.87
CA ARG A 191 -14.90 9.84 -20.65
C ARG A 191 -14.55 8.39 -20.34
N ARG A 192 -14.61 7.50 -21.34
CA ARG A 192 -14.27 6.07 -21.17
C ARG A 192 -12.84 5.88 -20.70
N GLU A 193 -11.91 6.68 -21.23
CA GLU A 193 -10.50 6.67 -20.80
C GLU A 193 -10.33 7.18 -19.35
N GLY A 194 -11.05 8.23 -18.96
CA GLY A 194 -11.06 8.70 -17.56
C GLY A 194 -11.60 7.66 -16.58
N GLN A 195 -12.70 6.97 -16.93
CA GLN A 195 -13.27 5.89 -16.10
C GLN A 195 -12.28 4.73 -15.92
N LYS A 196 -11.55 4.36 -16.98
CA LYS A 196 -10.50 3.35 -16.91
C LYS A 196 -9.39 3.75 -15.94
N ILE A 197 -8.98 5.02 -15.93
CA ILE A 197 -8.00 5.54 -14.97
C ILE A 197 -8.54 5.41 -13.54
N VAL A 198 -9.77 5.86 -13.26
CA VAL A 198 -10.38 5.75 -11.91
C VAL A 198 -10.38 4.31 -11.42
N TRP A 199 -10.84 3.36 -12.26
CA TRP A 199 -10.86 1.94 -11.92
C TRP A 199 -9.47 1.34 -11.69
N ALA A 200 -8.47 1.78 -12.47
CA ALA A 200 -7.11 1.32 -12.29
C ALA A 200 -6.47 1.89 -11.02
N VAL A 201 -6.65 3.18 -10.74
CA VAL A 201 -6.18 3.82 -9.50
C VAL A 201 -6.85 3.20 -8.29
N PHE A 202 -8.15 2.89 -8.36
CA PHE A 202 -8.85 2.15 -7.31
C PHE A 202 -8.15 0.81 -6.99
N ARG A 203 -7.81 0.01 -8.00
CA ARG A 203 -7.12 -1.28 -7.80
C ARG A 203 -5.76 -1.11 -7.13
N VAL A 204 -5.00 -0.12 -7.58
CA VAL A 204 -3.71 0.25 -7.00
C VAL A 204 -3.88 0.60 -5.52
N VAL A 205 -4.86 1.45 -5.20
CA VAL A 205 -5.15 1.93 -3.85
C VAL A 205 -5.60 0.81 -2.93
N VAL A 206 -6.47 -0.10 -3.39
CA VAL A 206 -6.88 -1.27 -2.60
C VAL A 206 -5.68 -2.14 -2.24
N VAL A 207 -4.80 -2.45 -3.20
CA VAL A 207 -3.61 -3.27 -2.93
C VAL A 207 -2.60 -2.51 -2.06
N ALA A 208 -2.47 -1.19 -2.21
CA ALA A 208 -1.68 -0.34 -1.33
C ALA A 208 -2.17 -0.37 0.13
N LEU A 209 -3.49 -0.30 0.35
CA LEU A 209 -4.08 -0.43 1.69
C LEU A 209 -3.86 -1.84 2.27
N TRP A 210 -3.89 -2.88 1.44
CA TRP A 210 -3.52 -4.23 1.86
C TRP A 210 -2.06 -4.35 2.29
N LEU A 211 -1.13 -3.71 1.58
CA LEU A 211 0.28 -3.64 1.99
C LEU A 211 0.41 -2.99 3.37
N ALA A 212 -0.23 -1.84 3.58
CA ALA A 212 -0.21 -1.15 4.87
C ALA A 212 -0.87 -2.01 5.97
N MET A 213 -1.95 -2.72 5.66
CA MET A 213 -2.64 -3.63 6.57
C MET A 213 -1.75 -4.79 7.01
N LEU A 214 -1.02 -5.43 6.09
CA LEU A 214 -0.12 -6.55 6.44
C LEU A 214 1.00 -6.11 7.39
N VAL A 215 1.57 -4.91 7.15
CA VAL A 215 2.55 -4.32 8.06
C VAL A 215 1.90 -4.02 9.41
N LYS A 216 0.71 -3.39 9.43
CA LYS A 216 -0.04 -3.07 10.65
C LYS A 216 -0.39 -4.32 11.47
N LEU A 217 -0.80 -5.40 10.82
CA LEU A 217 -1.11 -6.68 11.45
C LEU A 217 0.13 -7.28 12.12
N GLN A 218 1.27 -7.31 11.42
CA GLN A 218 2.51 -7.86 11.97
C GLN A 218 2.98 -7.08 13.20
N ILE A 219 3.01 -5.74 13.12
CA ILE A 219 3.48 -4.92 14.23
C ILE A 219 2.54 -5.05 15.43
N THR A 220 1.23 -5.07 15.21
CA THR A 220 0.25 -5.17 16.31
C THR A 220 0.27 -6.55 16.96
N TYR A 221 0.37 -7.63 16.18
CA TYR A 221 0.54 -8.99 16.71
C TYR A 221 1.72 -9.08 17.67
N LEU A 222 2.85 -8.49 17.30
CA LEU A 222 4.08 -8.53 18.10
C LEU A 222 3.98 -7.73 19.41
N GLN A 223 2.99 -6.83 19.54
CA GLN A 223 2.67 -6.15 20.81
C GLN A 223 1.66 -6.92 21.67
N THR A 224 1.06 -8.00 21.17
CA THR A 224 0.12 -8.80 21.96
C THR A 224 0.82 -9.92 22.71
N ASP A 225 0.17 -10.46 23.74
CA ASP A 225 0.62 -11.67 24.46
C ASP A 225 0.30 -12.98 23.72
N SER A 226 -0.28 -12.92 22.51
CA SER A 226 -0.57 -14.12 21.74
C SER A 226 0.70 -14.86 21.31
N LYS A 227 0.67 -16.19 21.46
CA LYS A 227 1.75 -17.11 21.08
C LYS A 227 2.08 -17.06 19.60
N ASP A 228 1.06 -17.04 18.75
CA ASP A 228 1.20 -17.03 17.29
C ASP A 228 0.15 -16.15 16.62
N PHE A 229 0.43 -15.78 15.37
CA PHE A 229 -0.40 -14.86 14.60
C PHE A 229 -1.81 -15.40 14.33
N VAL A 230 -1.94 -16.72 14.12
CA VAL A 230 -3.23 -17.34 13.78
C VAL A 230 -4.11 -17.42 15.01
N THR A 231 -3.55 -17.82 16.15
CA THR A 231 -4.24 -17.82 17.45
C THR A 231 -4.71 -16.43 17.80
N TRP A 232 -3.90 -15.39 17.58
CA TRP A 232 -4.29 -13.99 17.84
C TRP A 232 -5.57 -13.60 17.08
N ILE A 233 -5.61 -13.86 15.78
CA ILE A 233 -6.75 -13.56 14.91
C ILE A 233 -7.97 -14.43 15.27
N ARG A 234 -7.75 -15.72 15.57
CA ARG A 234 -8.83 -16.65 15.91
C ARG A 234 -9.49 -16.28 17.25
N THR A 235 -8.70 -15.96 18.26
CA THR A 235 -9.21 -15.55 19.58
C THR A 235 -10.04 -14.28 19.47
N ASP A 236 -9.55 -13.29 18.70
CA ASP A 236 -10.30 -12.06 18.45
C ASP A 236 -11.68 -12.33 17.81
N ALA A 237 -11.75 -13.22 16.82
CA ALA A 237 -13.01 -13.60 16.18
C ALA A 237 -13.94 -14.36 17.15
N ALA A 238 -13.38 -15.28 17.94
CA ALA A 238 -14.13 -16.14 18.85
C ALA A 238 -14.84 -15.36 19.97
N ILE A 239 -14.22 -14.30 20.47
CA ILE A 239 -14.80 -13.43 21.52
C ILE A 239 -16.12 -12.81 21.03
N VAL A 240 -16.17 -12.32 19.79
CA VAL A 240 -17.40 -11.75 19.22
C VAL A 240 -18.45 -12.81 18.93
N LEU A 241 -18.03 -14.04 18.64
CA LEU A 241 -18.93 -15.18 18.44
C LEU A 241 -19.43 -15.80 19.75
N GLY A 242 -19.14 -15.19 20.91
CA GLY A 242 -19.65 -15.62 22.22
C GLY A 242 -18.84 -16.73 22.90
N ALA A 243 -17.62 -17.01 22.43
CA ALA A 243 -16.74 -17.97 23.09
C ALA A 243 -16.17 -17.36 24.39
N SER A 244 -16.17 -18.13 25.48
CA SER A 244 -15.56 -17.74 26.76
C SER A 244 -14.04 -17.96 26.74
N VAL A 245 -13.34 -17.23 25.87
CA VAL A 245 -11.87 -17.22 25.78
C VAL A 245 -11.37 -15.90 26.37
N PRO A 246 -10.30 -15.90 27.19
CA PRO A 246 -9.71 -14.65 27.68
C PRO A 246 -9.26 -13.76 26.51
N PRO A 247 -9.46 -12.42 26.59
CA PRO A 247 -9.02 -11.50 25.57
C PRO A 247 -7.49 -11.48 25.49
N ASN A 248 -6.96 -11.20 24.30
CA ASN A 248 -5.53 -11.01 24.11
C ASN A 248 -5.06 -9.80 24.93
N GLY A 249 -4.02 -9.98 25.73
CA GLY A 249 -3.33 -8.93 26.45
C GLY A 249 -2.29 -8.20 25.59
N TRP A 250 -1.63 -7.24 26.22
CA TRP A 250 -0.61 -6.38 25.60
C TRP A 250 0.73 -6.51 26.31
N LEU A 251 1.80 -6.48 25.53
CA LEU A 251 3.17 -6.36 26.00
C LEU A 251 3.55 -4.88 26.08
N GLU A 252 4.38 -4.53 27.06
CA GLU A 252 4.90 -3.17 27.24
C GLU A 252 6.04 -2.87 26.25
N ASN A 253 5.70 -2.78 24.97
CA ASN A 253 6.66 -2.47 23.91
C ASN A 253 6.08 -1.51 22.86
N SER A 254 6.97 -0.85 22.14
CA SER A 254 6.62 0.20 21.18
C SER A 254 7.17 -0.06 19.78
N SER A 255 6.47 0.48 18.77
CA SER A 255 6.89 0.43 17.38
C SER A 255 6.57 1.72 16.64
N ILE A 256 7.58 2.38 16.08
CA ILE A 256 7.42 3.56 15.21
C ILE A 256 6.65 3.21 13.92
N SER A 257 6.62 1.94 13.53
CA SER A 257 5.91 1.46 12.35
C SER A 257 4.38 1.69 12.40
N HIS A 258 3.79 1.94 13.56
CA HIS A 258 2.40 2.39 13.64
C HIS A 258 2.16 3.72 12.95
N PHE A 259 3.10 4.67 13.11
CA PHE A 259 3.04 5.95 12.43
C PHE A 259 3.27 5.79 10.92
N THR A 260 4.25 4.98 10.53
CA THR A 260 4.53 4.68 9.11
C THR A 260 3.32 4.09 8.40
N THR A 261 2.65 3.10 9.00
CA THR A 261 1.45 2.47 8.40
C THR A 261 0.26 3.42 8.31
N PHE A 262 0.09 4.30 9.30
CA PHE A 262 -0.90 5.39 9.23
C PHE A 262 -0.61 6.36 8.08
N MET A 263 0.65 6.79 7.93
CA MET A 263 1.05 7.67 6.82
C MET A 263 0.86 7.00 5.44
N MET A 264 1.19 5.71 5.32
CA MET A 264 0.93 4.93 4.10
C MET A 264 -0.56 4.98 3.74
N MET A 265 -1.45 4.80 4.72
CA MET A 265 -2.90 4.89 4.50
C MET A 265 -3.31 6.29 4.06
N VAL A 266 -2.89 7.35 4.77
CA VAL A 266 -3.29 8.74 4.46
C VAL A 266 -2.87 9.15 3.05
N VAL A 267 -1.62 8.87 2.67
CA VAL A 267 -1.13 9.17 1.31
C VAL A 267 -1.93 8.40 0.27
N THR A 268 -2.17 7.11 0.48
CA THR A 268 -2.93 6.25 -0.44
C THR A 268 -4.36 6.76 -0.65
N VAL A 269 -5.07 7.07 0.44
CA VAL A 269 -6.44 7.60 0.38
C VAL A 269 -6.46 8.96 -0.31
N THR A 270 -5.47 9.82 -0.03
CA THR A 270 -5.35 11.15 -0.66
C THR A 270 -5.21 11.03 -2.18
N ILE A 271 -4.37 10.11 -2.67
CA ILE A 271 -4.22 9.88 -4.11
C ILE A 271 -5.55 9.47 -4.75
N PHE A 272 -6.31 8.59 -4.11
CA PHE A 272 -7.63 8.21 -4.63
C PHE A 272 -8.61 9.38 -4.66
N VAL A 273 -8.68 10.15 -3.58
CA VAL A 273 -9.55 11.32 -3.46
C VAL A 273 -9.20 12.35 -4.53
N VAL A 274 -7.92 12.68 -4.70
CA VAL A 274 -7.46 13.59 -5.75
C VAL A 274 -7.84 13.05 -7.13
N CYS A 275 -7.63 11.76 -7.40
CA CYS A 275 -8.02 11.14 -8.65
C CYS A 275 -9.52 11.34 -8.94
N VAL A 276 -10.38 10.99 -8.00
CA VAL A 276 -11.83 11.15 -8.19
C VAL A 276 -12.23 12.63 -8.31
N MET A 277 -11.64 13.54 -7.53
CA MET A 277 -11.93 14.97 -7.62
C MET A 277 -11.57 15.54 -8.98
N LYS A 278 -10.38 15.23 -9.50
CA LYS A 278 -9.94 15.68 -10.83
C LYS A 278 -10.84 15.12 -11.93
N MET A 279 -11.15 13.83 -11.86
CA MET A 279 -12.02 13.16 -12.83
C MET A 279 -13.45 13.70 -12.80
N ASN A 280 -14.01 13.93 -11.62
CA ASN A 280 -15.33 14.54 -11.46
C ASN A 280 -15.38 15.97 -12.01
N GLY A 281 -14.31 16.76 -11.80
CA GLY A 281 -14.19 18.11 -12.38
C GLY A 281 -14.24 18.08 -13.91
N ILE A 282 -13.50 17.16 -14.54
CA ILE A 282 -13.48 16.97 -15.99
C ILE A 282 -14.84 16.48 -16.50
N PHE A 283 -15.42 15.46 -15.88
CA PHE A 283 -16.70 14.91 -16.31
C PHE A 283 -17.86 15.89 -16.15
N THR A 284 -17.83 16.74 -15.12
CA THR A 284 -18.83 17.80 -14.96
C THR A 284 -18.71 18.83 -16.08
N ARG A 285 -17.49 19.23 -16.45
CA ARG A 285 -17.27 20.12 -17.60
C ARG A 285 -17.76 19.49 -18.90
N LEU A 286 -17.41 18.22 -19.16
CA LEU A 286 -17.88 17.50 -20.35
C LEU A 286 -19.41 17.37 -20.39
N ALA A 287 -20.07 17.14 -19.25
CA ALA A 287 -21.53 17.04 -19.16
C ALA A 287 -22.26 18.36 -19.43
N LEU A 288 -21.67 19.52 -19.11
CA LEU A 288 -22.24 20.82 -19.51
C LEU A 288 -22.35 20.97 -21.03
N TYR A 289 -21.54 20.21 -21.78
CA TYR A 289 -21.55 20.22 -23.25
C TYR A 289 -22.32 19.05 -23.87
N ASP A 290 -22.82 18.10 -23.07
CA ASP A 290 -23.46 16.87 -23.53
C ASP A 290 -24.79 16.63 -22.77
N ASN A 291 -25.92 16.93 -23.42
CA ASN A 291 -27.26 16.91 -22.81
C ASN A 291 -27.79 15.49 -22.52
N ASP A 292 -27.16 14.43 -23.05
CA ASP A 292 -27.79 13.11 -23.12
C ASP A 292 -27.36 12.11 -22.02
N TYR A 293 -26.36 12.40 -21.17
CA TYR A 293 -25.86 11.35 -20.24
C TYR A 293 -25.30 11.85 -18.88
N PRO A 294 -26.10 11.78 -17.79
CA PRO A 294 -25.64 12.24 -16.48
C PRO A 294 -24.59 11.29 -15.87
N PHE A 295 -23.56 11.88 -15.23
CA PHE A 295 -22.60 11.21 -14.34
C PHE A 295 -23.25 10.34 -13.24
N ALA A 296 -24.56 10.47 -13.05
CA ALA A 296 -25.39 9.63 -12.18
C ALA A 296 -25.21 8.12 -12.39
N ARG A 297 -24.90 7.65 -13.61
CA ARG A 297 -24.70 6.22 -13.89
C ARG A 297 -23.41 5.65 -13.26
N ASP A 298 -22.39 6.48 -13.05
CA ASP A 298 -21.10 6.05 -12.47
C ASP A 298 -21.01 6.29 -10.96
N LYS A 299 -21.89 7.12 -10.40
CA LYS A 299 -22.01 7.37 -8.96
C LYS A 299 -22.06 6.08 -8.12
N PRO A 300 -22.90 5.07 -8.41
CA PRO A 300 -22.97 3.88 -7.54
C PRO A 300 -21.64 3.10 -7.51
N ALA A 301 -20.90 3.05 -8.63
CA ALA A 301 -19.60 2.39 -8.68
C ALA A 301 -18.55 3.15 -7.86
N ILE A 302 -18.49 4.47 -8.01
CA ILE A 302 -17.57 5.33 -7.24
C ILE A 302 -17.90 5.28 -5.75
N THR A 303 -19.18 5.32 -5.37
CA THR A 303 -19.60 5.17 -3.97
C THR A 303 -19.16 3.82 -3.41
N SER A 304 -19.30 2.74 -4.17
CA SER A 304 -18.84 1.41 -3.76
C SER A 304 -17.32 1.38 -3.55
N MET A 305 -16.54 2.03 -4.42
CA MET A 305 -15.09 2.17 -4.25
C MET A 305 -14.72 2.93 -2.96
N PHE A 306 -15.39 4.06 -2.69
CA PHE A 306 -15.19 4.81 -1.46
C PHE A 306 -15.53 4.00 -0.22
N LEU A 307 -16.65 3.26 -0.24
CA LEU A 307 -17.04 2.40 0.88
C LEU A 307 -15.97 1.34 1.17
N VAL A 308 -15.40 0.71 0.15
CA VAL A 308 -14.31 -0.27 0.32
C VAL A 308 -13.05 0.40 0.88
N ILE A 309 -12.67 1.57 0.38
CA ILE A 309 -11.49 2.31 0.86
C ILE A 309 -11.69 2.73 2.32
N VAL A 310 -12.84 3.29 2.66
CA VAL A 310 -13.18 3.67 4.04
C VAL A 310 -13.17 2.44 4.95
N LEU A 311 -13.77 1.34 4.52
CA LEU A 311 -13.79 0.09 5.28
C LEU A 311 -12.36 -0.42 5.57
N LEU A 312 -11.48 -0.44 4.56
CA LEU A 312 -10.08 -0.83 4.71
C LEU A 312 -9.31 0.13 5.63
N SER A 313 -9.51 1.43 5.48
CA SER A 313 -8.86 2.46 6.31
C SER A 313 -9.31 2.41 7.77
N VAL A 314 -10.62 2.29 8.02
CA VAL A 314 -11.17 2.12 9.38
C VAL A 314 -10.59 0.87 10.00
N ASN A 315 -10.63 -0.25 9.28
CA ASN A 315 -10.09 -1.51 9.77
C ASN A 315 -8.59 -1.38 10.13
N LEU A 316 -7.79 -0.69 9.32
CA LEU A 316 -6.36 -0.47 9.60
C LEU A 316 -6.13 0.23 10.93
N VAL A 317 -6.98 1.20 11.26
CA VAL A 317 -6.93 1.92 12.54
C VAL A 317 -7.42 1.05 13.70
N LEU A 318 -8.39 0.18 13.45
CA LEU A 318 -9.00 -0.69 14.46
C LEU A 318 -8.17 -1.95 14.79
N VAL A 319 -7.24 -2.38 13.93
CA VAL A 319 -6.43 -3.58 14.16
C VAL A 319 -5.84 -3.60 15.58
N GLY A 320 -6.18 -4.66 16.31
CA GLY A 320 -5.78 -4.90 17.70
C GLY A 320 -6.44 -4.02 18.76
N ARG A 321 -7.10 -2.91 18.40
CA ARG A 321 -7.71 -1.98 19.37
C ARG A 321 -9.09 -2.40 19.87
N LEU A 322 -9.88 -3.05 19.01
CA LEU A 322 -11.23 -3.50 19.34
C LEU A 322 -11.34 -5.00 19.08
N ASN A 323 -12.04 -5.70 19.99
CA ASN A 323 -12.39 -7.11 19.79
C ASN A 323 -13.29 -7.24 18.55
N GLY A 324 -12.96 -8.20 17.68
CA GLY A 324 -13.70 -8.45 16.44
C GLY A 324 -13.14 -7.77 15.20
N PHE A 325 -11.99 -7.12 15.29
CA PHE A 325 -11.34 -6.54 14.10
C PHE A 325 -11.03 -7.61 13.04
N SER A 326 -10.81 -8.86 13.45
CA SER A 326 -10.59 -10.00 12.56
C SER A 326 -11.78 -10.30 11.63
N LEU A 327 -13.01 -10.14 12.12
CA LEU A 327 -14.23 -10.30 11.31
C LEU A 327 -14.37 -9.13 10.32
N VAL A 328 -14.07 -7.91 10.77
CA VAL A 328 -14.03 -6.73 9.91
C VAL A 328 -12.94 -6.88 8.84
N LEU A 329 -11.80 -7.48 9.17
CA LEU A 329 -10.73 -7.84 8.25
C LEU A 329 -11.19 -8.85 7.20
N ALA A 330 -11.84 -9.93 7.60
CA ALA A 330 -12.40 -10.89 6.66
C ALA A 330 -13.44 -10.25 5.72
N ALA A 331 -14.35 -9.43 6.26
CA ALA A 331 -15.36 -8.72 5.48
C ALA A 331 -14.74 -7.71 4.51
N SER A 332 -13.75 -6.94 4.97
CA SER A 332 -12.96 -6.02 4.14
C SER A 332 -12.28 -6.77 3.00
N ALA A 333 -11.79 -7.98 3.29
CA ALA A 333 -11.12 -8.79 2.30
C ALA A 333 -12.05 -9.22 1.17
N VAL A 334 -13.19 -9.80 1.54
CA VAL A 334 -14.22 -10.23 0.60
C VAL A 334 -14.74 -9.04 -0.22
N ALA A 335 -15.04 -7.91 0.43
CA ALA A 335 -15.50 -6.69 -0.24
C ALA A 335 -14.47 -6.17 -1.24
N SER A 336 -13.19 -6.14 -0.85
CA SER A 336 -12.11 -5.69 -1.74
C SER A 336 -11.94 -6.60 -2.96
N VAL A 337 -11.96 -7.93 -2.78
CA VAL A 337 -11.84 -8.90 -3.89
C VAL A 337 -13.03 -8.80 -4.84
N TYR A 338 -14.25 -8.66 -4.30
CA TYR A 338 -15.46 -8.49 -5.09
C TYR A 338 -15.40 -7.24 -5.98
N VAL A 339 -15.01 -6.09 -5.44
CA VAL A 339 -14.94 -4.85 -6.23
C VAL A 339 -13.73 -4.86 -7.18
N LEU A 340 -12.61 -5.48 -6.81
CA LEU A 340 -11.45 -5.65 -7.71
C LEU A 340 -11.79 -6.42 -9.00
N ALA A 341 -12.77 -7.33 -8.93
CA ALA A 341 -13.29 -8.10 -10.07
C ALA A 341 -14.10 -7.27 -11.08
N GLY A 342 -14.28 -5.97 -10.84
CA GLY A 342 -14.91 -5.03 -11.77
C GLY A 342 -14.21 -4.90 -13.14
N PRO A 343 -14.65 -3.97 -13.99
CA PRO A 343 -14.21 -3.87 -15.39
C PRO A 343 -12.69 -3.79 -15.56
N LYS A 344 -12.10 -4.59 -16.46
CA LYS A 344 -10.65 -4.56 -16.73
C LYS A 344 -10.31 -3.44 -17.73
N LEU A 345 -9.12 -2.85 -17.59
CA LEU A 345 -8.62 -1.77 -18.48
C LEU A 345 -8.76 -2.07 -19.99
N ARG A 346 -8.60 -3.33 -20.39
CA ARG A 346 -8.67 -3.77 -21.80
C ARG A 346 -10.08 -4.13 -22.28
N THR A 347 -11.01 -4.41 -21.37
CA THR A 347 -12.37 -4.88 -21.71
C THR A 347 -13.45 -3.83 -21.41
N PHE A 348 -13.05 -2.68 -20.89
CA PHE A 348 -13.90 -1.50 -20.73
C PHE A 348 -14.24 -0.91 -22.07
#